data_AF-A0A4U5R2Q3-F1
#
_entry.id   AF-A0A4U5R2Q3-F1
#
_cell.length_a   1.000
_cell.length_b   1.000
_cell.length_c   1.000
_cell.angle_alpha   90.00
_cell.angle_beta   90.00
_cell.angle_gamma   90.00
#
_symmetry.space_group_name_H-M   'P 1'
#
loop_
_entity.id
_entity.type
_entity.pdbx_description
1 polymer ?
#
loop_
_entity_poly.entity_id
_entity_poly.type
_entity_poly.pdbx_seq_one_letter_code
_entity_poly.pdbx_strand_id
1 'polypeptide(L)'
;MTSNGASARAAVDTENSLEKIKRQLASGSGRNLLQGPLLKRSETLRKWNERWVILDPTTGKMEYKTRRNEPAVKGTIIFDANSTITASPVNFHGLPKYDGCCFYIGTPQKNDYFLCAETPGAARAWVATLHATQLVLKAHKEAVDSLSGSGSAKLGTVAAVVAAANSIAQECSKEIEAAMQISLRNALGMMNNRTTDGPMDDLTIMKETLRVKDEELQNLARDLRARDSTIRDIADKLSETAEAAETAASAAHIMDEQRRIACSEIERLSIASEKQLESSMLKLKDFEEKVVALSKERDQLIKQKDSAIQEANLWRSEIAKARERAVILEGAVVRAEEKARVAEADVEARIKEAVEKEAAAVKEKEELLAYANVLQAQLQRQHLDTEQVFEEKTETPNVVSRTLPLTKHVDMSDENVDKACLSVSRAVPASGESVVHMAVDQSNPRPVEDAEWSDIQATESTIADVREVAPETEGSSLDISVVSPPVNNHHEQGANTYHQP
;
A
#
# COMPACT_ATOMS: atom_id res chain seq x y z
N MET A 1 31.74 -2.31 3.61
CA MET A 1 31.61 -0.90 3.19
C MET A 1 31.35 -0.85 1.70
N THR A 2 30.14 -0.49 1.25
CA THR A 2 29.84 -0.13 -0.15
C THR A 2 28.42 0.44 -0.25
N SER A 3 28.26 1.76 -0.09
CA SER A 3 27.07 2.49 -0.53
C SER A 3 27.43 3.96 -0.73
N ASN A 4 27.51 4.40 -2.00
CA ASN A 4 27.51 5.81 -2.43
C ASN A 4 27.48 5.92 -3.98
N GLY A 5 26.74 5.03 -4.66
CA GLY A 5 26.73 4.96 -6.14
C GLY A 5 25.48 5.49 -6.84
N ALA A 6 24.35 5.64 -6.12
CA ALA A 6 23.06 5.90 -6.75
C ALA A 6 22.79 7.40 -7.04
N SER A 7 23.11 8.28 -6.09
CA SER A 7 22.75 9.72 -6.18
C SER A 7 23.47 10.46 -7.31
N ALA A 8 24.74 10.12 -7.57
CA ALA A 8 25.53 10.74 -8.62
C ALA A 8 25.03 10.39 -10.04
N ARG A 9 24.51 9.16 -10.25
CA ARG A 9 23.96 8.77 -11.55
C ARG A 9 22.66 9.50 -11.86
N ALA A 10 21.74 9.60 -10.90
CA ALA A 10 20.48 10.32 -11.09
C ALA A 10 20.70 11.78 -11.49
N ALA A 11 21.66 12.48 -10.85
CA ALA A 11 22.01 13.86 -11.21
C ALA A 11 22.56 13.96 -12.66
N VAL A 12 23.51 13.10 -13.03
CA VAL A 12 24.09 13.05 -14.39
C VAL A 12 23.04 12.67 -15.45
N ASP A 13 22.07 11.82 -15.12
CA ASP A 13 20.99 11.42 -16.02
C ASP A 13 19.93 12.53 -16.18
N THR A 14 19.65 13.33 -15.13
CA THR A 14 18.84 14.55 -15.26
C THR A 14 19.53 15.63 -16.08
N GLU A 15 20.84 15.82 -15.91
CA GLU A 15 21.61 16.81 -16.68
C GLU A 15 21.75 16.37 -18.15
N ASN A 16 22.03 15.10 -18.42
CA ASN A 16 21.99 14.54 -19.79
C ASN A 16 20.61 14.61 -20.43
N SER A 17 19.53 14.44 -19.66
CA SER A 17 18.16 14.60 -20.18
C SER A 17 17.87 16.05 -20.51
N LEU A 18 18.25 16.99 -19.63
CA LEU A 18 18.14 18.43 -19.88
C LEU A 18 18.95 18.85 -21.13
N GLU A 19 20.16 18.32 -21.31
CA GLU A 19 21.00 18.56 -22.50
C GLU A 19 20.47 17.91 -23.77
N LYS A 20 19.82 16.74 -23.69
CA LYS A 20 19.11 16.13 -24.82
C LYS A 20 17.88 16.95 -25.22
N ILE A 21 17.11 17.44 -24.24
CA ILE A 21 15.96 18.31 -24.46
C ILE A 21 16.43 19.62 -25.10
N LYS A 22 17.43 20.30 -24.52
CA LYS A 22 18.06 21.50 -25.12
C LYS A 22 18.52 21.25 -26.57
N ARG A 23 19.17 20.11 -26.86
CA ARG A 23 19.60 19.77 -28.23
C ARG A 23 18.46 19.51 -29.20
N GLN A 24 17.42 18.76 -28.80
CA GLN A 24 16.26 18.52 -29.66
C GLN A 24 15.48 19.81 -29.93
N LEU A 25 15.42 20.73 -28.97
CA LEU A 25 14.83 22.06 -29.14
C LEU A 25 15.69 22.97 -30.04
N ALA A 26 17.01 22.95 -29.87
CA ALA A 26 17.94 23.69 -30.72
C ALA A 26 17.91 23.22 -32.19
N SER A 27 17.58 21.96 -32.48
CA SER A 27 17.42 21.45 -33.85
C SER A 27 16.28 22.11 -34.66
N GLY A 28 15.36 22.85 -34.01
CA GLY A 28 14.37 23.69 -34.68
C GLY A 28 14.74 25.18 -34.75
N SER A 29 15.74 25.62 -33.98
CA SER A 29 16.12 27.04 -33.85
C SER A 29 16.68 27.57 -35.18
N GLY A 30 16.11 28.67 -35.67
CA GLY A 30 16.58 29.38 -36.86
C GLY A 30 15.83 29.13 -38.17
N ARG A 31 14.89 28.18 -38.27
CA ARG A 31 14.15 27.93 -39.52
C ARG A 31 13.01 28.93 -39.80
N ASN A 32 12.37 29.49 -38.76
CA ASN A 32 11.23 30.41 -38.89
C ASN A 32 11.39 31.65 -37.98
N LEU A 33 12.47 32.42 -38.19
CA LEU A 33 12.69 33.68 -37.46
C LEU A 33 11.76 34.77 -37.99
N LEU A 34 11.00 35.43 -37.11
CA LEU A 34 10.22 36.61 -37.50
C LEU A 34 11.16 37.82 -37.58
N GLN A 35 11.21 38.49 -38.73
CA GLN A 35 12.09 39.65 -38.91
C GLN A 35 11.44 40.78 -39.69
N GLY A 36 11.83 42.01 -39.39
CA GLY A 36 11.32 43.19 -40.09
C GLY A 36 11.80 44.52 -39.51
N PRO A 37 11.45 45.64 -40.15
CA PRO A 37 11.71 46.97 -39.62
C PRO A 37 10.74 47.29 -38.47
N LEU A 38 11.27 47.82 -37.37
CA LEU A 38 10.50 48.41 -36.29
C LEU A 38 11.13 49.73 -35.85
N LEU A 39 10.29 50.71 -35.52
CA LEU A 39 10.71 51.87 -34.77
C LEU A 39 10.82 51.47 -33.29
N LYS A 40 12.04 51.39 -32.75
CA LYS A 40 12.30 51.23 -31.32
C LYS A 40 12.46 52.59 -30.66
N ARG A 41 11.77 52.86 -29.55
CA ARG A 41 12.03 54.06 -28.76
C ARG A 41 13.39 53.94 -28.07
N SER A 42 14.19 55.01 -28.11
CA SER A 42 15.36 55.12 -27.24
C SER A 42 14.91 55.42 -25.81
N GLU A 43 15.56 54.75 -24.86
CA GLU A 43 15.24 54.85 -23.44
C GLU A 43 15.59 56.24 -22.88
N THR A 44 16.81 56.71 -23.17
CA THR A 44 17.33 58.01 -22.74
C THR A 44 16.74 59.18 -23.52
N LEU A 45 16.80 59.16 -24.86
CA LEU A 45 16.38 60.28 -25.70
C LEU A 45 14.88 60.28 -26.04
N ARG A 46 14.13 59.24 -25.68
CA ARG A 46 12.69 59.05 -25.97
C ARG A 46 12.29 59.15 -27.45
N LYS A 47 13.25 59.09 -28.38
CA LYS A 47 13.06 59.22 -29.83
C LYS A 47 12.87 57.86 -30.50
N TRP A 48 11.95 57.79 -31.46
CA TRP A 48 11.84 56.65 -32.36
C TRP A 48 13.10 56.48 -33.21
N ASN A 49 13.56 55.24 -33.30
CA ASN A 49 14.75 54.84 -34.04
C ASN A 49 14.41 53.61 -34.86
N GLU A 50 14.53 53.67 -36.18
CA GLU A 50 14.39 52.49 -37.02
C GLU A 50 15.47 51.45 -36.70
N ARG A 51 15.05 50.20 -36.55
CA ARG A 51 15.90 49.04 -36.33
C ARG A 51 15.38 47.87 -37.15
N TRP A 52 16.29 47.08 -37.69
CA TRP A 52 15.94 45.74 -38.15
C TRP A 52 15.88 44.81 -36.95
N VAL A 53 14.72 44.22 -36.70
CA VAL A 53 14.47 43.36 -35.54
C VAL A 53 14.33 41.91 -36.01
N ILE A 54 14.86 40.98 -35.23
CA ILE A 54 14.83 39.54 -35.48
C ILE A 54 14.40 38.87 -34.17
N LEU A 55 13.27 38.18 -34.17
CA LEU A 55 12.75 37.39 -33.06
C LEU A 55 12.97 35.90 -33.34
N ASP A 56 13.54 35.20 -32.37
CA ASP A 56 13.52 33.74 -32.30
C ASP A 56 12.32 33.27 -31.44
N PRO A 57 11.27 32.68 -32.06
CA PRO A 57 10.08 32.24 -31.33
C PRO A 57 10.31 31.07 -30.37
N THR A 58 11.49 30.43 -30.42
CA THR A 58 11.84 29.30 -29.55
C THR A 58 12.53 29.73 -28.25
N THR A 59 13.25 30.86 -28.26
CA THR A 59 14.08 31.31 -27.12
C THR A 59 13.59 32.58 -26.44
N GLY A 60 12.61 33.31 -27.00
CA GLY A 60 12.20 34.61 -26.45
C GLY A 60 13.24 35.72 -26.66
N LYS A 61 14.27 35.45 -27.46
CA LYS A 61 15.35 36.39 -27.76
C LYS A 61 14.96 37.22 -28.98
N MET A 62 14.88 38.54 -28.79
CA MET A 62 14.62 39.48 -29.88
C MET A 62 15.83 40.41 -30.07
N GLU A 63 16.59 40.17 -31.12
CA GLU A 63 17.79 40.95 -31.47
C GLU A 63 17.42 42.15 -32.33
N TYR A 64 18.18 43.26 -32.22
CA TYR A 64 17.99 44.41 -33.09
C TYR A 64 19.31 44.97 -33.65
N LYS A 65 19.26 45.43 -34.90
CA LYS A 65 20.37 45.95 -35.70
C LYS A 65 20.04 47.33 -36.25
N THR A 66 21.03 48.09 -36.73
CA THR A 66 20.75 49.38 -37.39
C THR A 66 20.17 49.15 -38.79
N ARG A 67 20.65 48.16 -39.53
CA ARG A 67 20.14 47.78 -40.87
C ARG A 67 20.08 46.25 -41.06
N ARG A 68 19.24 45.78 -42.00
CA ARG A 68 19.05 44.35 -42.33
C ARG A 68 20.37 43.60 -42.60
N ASN A 69 21.24 44.21 -43.39
CA ASN A 69 22.49 43.58 -43.86
C ASN A 69 23.68 43.80 -42.92
N GLU A 70 23.45 44.31 -41.71
CA GLU A 70 24.53 44.59 -40.74
C GLU A 70 24.89 43.30 -39.98
N PRO A 71 26.17 42.91 -39.88
CA PRO A 71 26.55 41.71 -39.14
C PRO A 71 26.44 41.92 -37.63
N ALA A 72 26.75 43.13 -37.14
CA ALA A 72 26.75 43.46 -35.71
C ALA A 72 25.32 43.59 -35.15
N VAL A 73 25.07 42.91 -34.03
CA VAL A 73 23.85 43.10 -33.21
C VAL A 73 24.05 44.34 -32.34
N LYS A 74 23.08 45.26 -32.34
CA LYS A 74 23.13 46.53 -31.60
C LYS A 74 22.58 46.40 -30.17
N GLY A 75 21.84 45.33 -29.91
CA GLY A 75 21.34 44.95 -28.59
C GLY A 75 20.26 43.90 -28.70
N THR A 76 19.78 43.45 -27.55
CA THR A 76 18.77 42.41 -27.42
C THR A 76 17.66 42.87 -26.48
N ILE A 77 16.47 42.33 -26.71
CA ILE A 77 15.33 42.35 -25.80
C ILE A 77 15.09 40.88 -25.46
N ILE A 78 15.11 40.56 -24.17
CA ILE A 78 14.85 39.21 -23.66
C ILE A 78 13.59 39.33 -22.81
N PHE A 79 12.56 38.59 -23.19
CA PHE A 79 11.31 38.48 -22.44
C PHE A 79 11.07 37.03 -22.04
N ASP A 80 10.21 36.84 -21.04
CA ASP A 80 9.88 35.55 -20.47
C ASP A 80 8.36 35.32 -20.43
N ALA A 81 7.96 34.16 -19.88
CA ALA A 81 6.56 33.77 -19.72
C ALA A 81 5.73 34.73 -18.84
N ASN A 82 6.37 35.62 -18.07
CA ASN A 82 5.73 36.57 -17.16
C ASN A 82 5.78 38.03 -17.66
N SER A 83 6.36 38.27 -18.83
CA SER A 83 6.51 39.60 -19.39
C SER A 83 5.16 40.16 -19.88
N THR A 84 4.97 41.47 -19.76
CA THR A 84 3.75 42.14 -20.24
C THR A 84 3.94 42.51 -21.71
N ILE A 85 3.09 42.00 -22.59
CA ILE A 85 3.11 42.32 -24.02
C ILE A 85 1.75 42.89 -24.39
N THR A 86 1.71 44.07 -25.01
CA THR A 86 0.45 44.79 -25.21
C THR A 86 0.50 45.68 -26.45
N ALA A 87 -0.48 45.53 -27.33
CA ALA A 87 -0.74 46.46 -28.44
C ALA A 87 -1.42 47.73 -27.90
N SER A 88 -0.98 48.90 -28.36
CA SER A 88 -1.60 50.18 -28.02
C SER A 88 -2.54 50.63 -29.14
N PRO A 89 -3.82 50.93 -28.85
CA PRO A 89 -4.73 51.48 -29.85
C PRO A 89 -4.35 52.91 -30.27
N VAL A 90 -3.60 53.63 -29.43
CA VAL A 90 -3.19 55.02 -29.65
C VAL A 90 -1.67 55.18 -29.67
N ASN A 91 -1.15 56.09 -30.49
CA ASN A 91 0.28 56.38 -30.54
C ASN A 91 0.75 57.17 -29.30
N PHE A 92 1.75 56.63 -28.60
CA PHE A 92 2.41 57.24 -27.44
C PHE A 92 3.04 58.64 -27.67
N HIS A 93 3.13 59.12 -28.92
CA HIS A 93 3.69 60.44 -29.28
C HIS A 93 2.78 61.27 -30.21
N GLY A 94 1.48 60.96 -30.30
CA GLY A 94 0.48 61.88 -30.87
C GLY A 94 0.56 62.17 -32.37
N LEU A 95 1.25 61.34 -33.17
CA LEU A 95 1.14 61.35 -34.64
C LEU A 95 0.08 60.32 -35.06
N PRO A 96 -1.10 60.72 -35.58
CA PRO A 96 -2.19 59.77 -35.86
C PRO A 96 -1.86 58.67 -36.87
N LYS A 97 -0.87 58.90 -37.75
CA LYS A 97 -0.38 57.91 -38.71
C LYS A 97 0.22 56.63 -38.09
N TYR A 98 0.40 56.58 -36.77
CA TYR A 98 0.88 55.39 -36.04
C TYR A 98 -0.13 54.89 -34.98
N ASP A 99 -1.38 55.34 -35.03
CA ASP A 99 -2.44 54.79 -34.18
C ASP A 99 -2.70 53.32 -34.54
N GLY A 100 -2.85 52.46 -33.53
CA GLY A 100 -2.85 51.00 -33.69
C GLY A 100 -1.52 50.37 -34.14
N CYS A 101 -0.48 51.15 -34.47
CA CYS A 101 0.83 50.63 -34.90
C CYS A 101 1.82 50.41 -33.73
N CYS A 102 1.51 50.96 -32.56
CA CYS A 102 2.39 50.91 -31.38
C CYS A 102 2.13 49.68 -30.51
N PHE A 103 3.18 49.12 -29.91
CA PHE A 103 3.10 48.08 -28.89
C PHE A 103 4.25 48.21 -27.90
N TYR A 104 4.17 47.54 -26.75
CA TYR A 104 5.26 47.51 -25.78
C TYR A 104 5.46 46.14 -25.15
N ILE A 105 6.68 45.92 -24.66
CA ILE A 105 7.13 44.73 -23.93
C ILE A 105 7.74 45.21 -22.62
N GLY A 106 7.08 44.92 -21.49
CA GLY A 106 7.61 45.13 -20.15
C GLY A 106 8.18 43.82 -19.59
N THR A 107 9.46 43.78 -19.25
CA THR A 107 10.11 42.58 -18.71
C THR A 107 10.12 42.57 -17.17
N PRO A 108 10.19 41.40 -16.49
CA PRO A 108 10.23 41.35 -15.03
C PRO A 108 11.44 42.03 -14.38
N GLN A 109 12.49 42.33 -15.16
CA GLN A 109 13.62 43.16 -14.74
C GLN A 109 13.30 44.67 -14.79
N LYS A 110 12.02 45.04 -15.00
CA LYS A 110 11.46 46.40 -15.08
C LYS A 110 11.99 47.25 -16.25
N ASN A 111 12.32 46.59 -17.37
CA ASN A 111 12.66 47.28 -18.61
C ASN A 111 11.43 47.35 -19.54
N ASP A 112 10.99 48.57 -19.86
CA ASP A 112 9.87 48.82 -20.77
C ASP A 112 10.35 49.20 -22.17
N TYR A 113 10.12 48.30 -23.14
CA TYR A 113 10.48 48.50 -24.54
C TYR A 113 9.27 48.93 -25.36
N PHE A 114 9.26 50.21 -25.78
CA PHE A 114 8.24 50.76 -26.69
C PHE A 114 8.67 50.57 -28.15
N LEU A 115 7.76 50.01 -28.95
CA LEU A 115 7.96 49.62 -30.34
C LEU A 115 6.79 50.16 -31.19
N CYS A 116 7.05 50.44 -32.47
CA CYS A 116 6.03 50.81 -33.44
C CYS A 116 6.35 50.18 -34.79
N ALA A 117 5.35 49.54 -35.40
CA ALA A 117 5.41 49.03 -36.77
C ALA A 117 4.97 50.10 -37.79
N GLU A 118 5.09 49.79 -39.08
CA GLU A 118 4.63 50.67 -40.15
C GLU A 118 3.09 50.67 -40.29
N THR A 119 2.44 49.54 -40.01
CA THR A 119 0.98 49.39 -40.11
C THR A 119 0.38 48.72 -38.86
N PRO A 120 -0.94 48.91 -38.60
CA PRO A 120 -1.60 48.22 -37.49
C PRO A 120 -1.66 46.70 -37.69
N GLY A 121 -1.66 46.22 -38.94
CA GLY A 121 -1.54 44.80 -39.27
C GLY A 121 -0.21 44.22 -38.81
N ALA A 122 0.90 44.86 -39.21
CA ALA A 122 2.24 44.46 -38.78
C ALA A 122 2.41 44.54 -37.24
N ALA A 123 1.84 45.55 -36.58
CA ALA A 123 1.89 45.64 -35.12
C ALA A 123 1.17 44.46 -34.43
N ARG A 124 -0.01 44.06 -34.92
CA ARG A 124 -0.71 42.85 -34.44
C ARG A 124 0.08 41.59 -34.73
N ALA A 125 0.71 41.48 -35.90
CA ALA A 125 1.53 40.33 -36.30
C ALA A 125 2.74 40.13 -35.37
N TRP A 126 3.43 41.22 -34.99
CA TRP A 126 4.47 41.19 -33.96
C TRP A 126 3.93 40.75 -32.60
N VAL A 127 2.84 41.35 -32.12
CA VAL A 127 2.24 41.02 -30.81
C VAL A 127 1.73 39.58 -30.75
N ALA A 128 1.09 39.07 -31.81
CA ALA A 128 0.63 37.68 -31.88
C ALA A 128 1.79 36.68 -31.80
N THR A 129 2.87 36.92 -32.55
CA THR A 129 4.07 36.05 -32.52
C THR A 129 4.78 36.11 -31.17
N LEU A 130 4.85 37.30 -30.56
CA LEU A 130 5.40 37.49 -29.22
C LEU A 130 4.60 36.71 -28.16
N HIS A 131 3.27 36.76 -28.16
CA HIS A 131 2.45 35.94 -27.27
C HIS A 131 2.59 34.43 -27.53
N ALA A 132 2.68 34.00 -28.79
CA ALA A 132 2.95 32.60 -29.12
C ALA A 132 4.31 32.14 -28.55
N THR A 133 5.32 33.01 -28.58
CA THR A 133 6.62 32.78 -27.95
C THR A 133 6.50 32.70 -26.42
N GLN A 134 5.65 33.50 -25.77
CA GLN A 134 5.41 33.36 -24.32
C GLN A 134 4.80 32.00 -23.95
N LEU A 135 3.92 31.44 -24.79
CA LEU A 135 3.37 30.10 -24.59
C LEU A 135 4.46 29.02 -24.70
N VAL A 136 5.41 29.16 -25.64
CA VAL A 136 6.60 28.29 -25.74
C VAL A 136 7.43 28.36 -24.46
N LEU A 137 7.76 29.57 -23.99
CA LEU A 137 8.54 29.77 -22.77
C LEU A 137 7.82 29.23 -21.52
N LYS A 138 6.50 29.34 -21.46
CA LYS A 138 5.66 28.78 -20.39
C LYS A 138 5.68 27.25 -20.41
N ALA A 139 5.46 26.63 -21.58
CA ALA A 139 5.52 25.18 -21.74
C ALA A 139 6.91 24.61 -21.41
N HIS A 140 8.00 25.32 -21.78
CA HIS A 140 9.36 24.97 -21.37
C HIS A 140 9.53 25.00 -19.85
N LYS A 141 9.08 26.07 -19.19
CA LYS A 141 9.15 26.18 -17.74
C LYS A 141 8.38 25.05 -17.05
N GLU A 142 7.13 24.81 -17.45
CA GLU A 142 6.29 23.75 -16.89
C GLU A 142 6.88 22.35 -17.10
N ALA A 143 7.55 22.10 -18.23
CA ALA A 143 8.24 20.84 -18.49
C ALA A 143 9.50 20.66 -17.61
N VAL A 144 10.27 21.73 -17.35
CA VAL A 144 11.45 21.71 -16.47
C VAL A 144 11.05 21.55 -15.00
N ASP A 145 10.05 22.31 -14.54
CA ASP A 145 9.52 22.24 -13.16
C ASP A 145 8.88 20.86 -12.86
N SER A 146 8.56 20.08 -13.91
CA SER A 146 7.90 18.76 -13.85
C SER A 146 8.82 17.53 -13.88
N LEU A 147 10.15 17.69 -13.87
CA LEU A 147 11.10 16.60 -14.16
C LEU A 147 11.09 15.40 -13.16
N SER A 148 10.29 15.44 -12.10
CA SER A 148 10.07 14.34 -11.16
C SER A 148 9.02 13.30 -11.60
N GLY A 149 8.25 13.52 -12.68
CA GLY A 149 7.25 12.55 -13.15
C GLY A 149 6.61 12.85 -14.51
N SER A 150 6.62 11.84 -15.40
CA SER A 150 6.06 11.85 -16.76
C SER A 150 6.73 12.83 -17.75
N GLY A 151 7.98 12.52 -18.14
CA GLY A 151 8.72 13.33 -19.12
C GLY A 151 8.22 13.22 -20.57
N SER A 152 7.74 12.04 -20.99
CA SER A 152 7.42 11.78 -22.41
C SER A 152 6.22 12.59 -22.93
N ALA A 153 5.08 12.56 -22.21
CA ALA A 153 3.88 13.27 -22.64
C ALA A 153 4.06 14.79 -22.67
N LYS A 154 4.78 15.35 -21.70
CA LYS A 154 5.04 16.80 -21.58
C LYS A 154 6.00 17.31 -22.67
N LEU A 155 6.96 16.49 -23.12
CA LEU A 155 7.79 16.81 -24.29
C LEU A 155 6.98 16.90 -25.58
N GLY A 156 5.96 16.05 -25.76
CA GLY A 156 5.01 16.15 -26.85
C GLY A 156 4.24 17.49 -26.84
N THR A 157 3.79 17.94 -25.67
CA THR A 157 3.14 19.25 -25.50
C THR A 157 4.08 20.41 -25.90
N VAL A 158 5.33 20.39 -25.43
CA VAL A 158 6.34 21.40 -25.78
C VAL A 158 6.57 21.45 -27.30
N ALA A 159 6.75 20.29 -27.95
CA ALA A 159 6.95 20.22 -29.39
C ALA A 159 5.76 20.78 -30.18
N ALA A 160 4.52 20.50 -29.75
CA ALA A 160 3.31 21.03 -30.37
C ALA A 160 3.19 22.56 -30.23
N VAL A 161 3.50 23.12 -29.05
CA VAL A 161 3.47 24.58 -28.82
C VAL A 161 4.56 25.29 -29.63
N VAL A 162 5.76 24.71 -29.73
CA VAL A 162 6.84 25.21 -30.60
C VAL A 162 6.44 25.16 -32.08
N ALA A 163 5.79 24.10 -32.55
CA ALA A 163 5.30 24.02 -33.92
C ALA A 163 4.23 25.09 -34.21
N ALA A 164 3.28 25.30 -33.29
CA ALA A 164 2.26 26.33 -33.40
C ALA A 164 2.86 27.76 -33.44
N ALA A 165 3.82 28.07 -32.56
CA ALA A 165 4.48 29.38 -32.55
C ALA A 165 5.28 29.65 -33.83
N ASN A 166 5.95 28.63 -34.38
CA ASN A 166 6.62 28.73 -35.68
C ASN A 166 5.64 28.96 -36.84
N SER A 167 4.47 28.31 -36.83
CA SER A 167 3.41 28.53 -37.83
C SER A 167 2.88 29.98 -37.77
N ILE A 168 2.60 30.48 -36.56
CA ILE A 168 2.16 31.87 -36.33
C ILE A 168 3.22 32.86 -36.82
N ALA A 169 4.51 32.62 -36.54
CA ALA A 169 5.60 33.44 -37.04
C ALA A 169 5.68 33.46 -38.57
N GLN A 170 5.50 32.30 -39.22
CA GLN A 170 5.51 32.17 -40.68
C GLN A 170 4.33 32.89 -41.35
N GLU A 171 3.15 32.85 -40.74
CA GLU A 171 1.97 33.61 -41.19
C GLU A 171 2.16 35.12 -40.98
N CYS A 172 2.54 35.54 -39.77
CA CYS A 172 2.80 36.92 -39.40
C CYS A 172 3.91 37.59 -40.24
N SER A 173 4.88 36.81 -40.72
CA SER A 173 5.92 37.31 -41.64
C SER A 173 5.34 37.88 -42.93
N LYS A 174 4.22 37.34 -43.45
CA LYS A 174 3.58 37.83 -44.69
C LYS A 174 2.98 39.22 -44.48
N GLU A 175 2.38 39.46 -43.32
CA GLU A 175 1.78 40.74 -42.94
C GLU A 175 2.84 41.85 -42.78
N ILE A 176 4.02 41.49 -42.23
CA ILE A 176 5.18 42.39 -42.12
C ILE A 176 5.77 42.70 -43.50
N GLU A 177 5.88 41.71 -44.38
CA GLU A 177 6.36 41.91 -45.75
C GLU A 177 5.40 42.80 -46.57
N ALA A 178 4.09 42.59 -46.46
CA ALA A 178 3.08 43.45 -47.07
C ALA A 178 3.19 44.91 -46.58
N ALA A 179 3.40 45.13 -45.27
CA ALA A 179 3.64 46.46 -44.71
C ALA A 179 4.91 47.12 -45.26
N MET A 180 5.99 46.35 -45.45
CA MET A 180 7.25 46.84 -46.03
C MET A 180 7.07 47.32 -47.48
N GLN A 181 6.26 46.62 -48.29
CA GLN A 181 5.96 47.00 -49.68
C GLN A 181 5.17 48.32 -49.77
N ILE A 182 4.30 48.61 -48.80
CA ILE A 182 3.57 49.89 -48.72
C ILE A 182 4.55 51.05 -48.47
N SER A 183 5.48 50.88 -47.54
CA SER A 183 6.52 51.88 -47.24
C SER A 183 7.41 52.17 -48.45
N LEU A 184 7.82 51.12 -49.18
CA LEU A 184 8.61 51.26 -50.42
C LEU A 184 7.86 52.04 -51.51
N ARG A 185 6.56 51.78 -51.71
CA ARG A 185 5.73 52.51 -52.68
C ARG A 185 5.63 53.99 -52.35
N ASN A 186 5.46 54.32 -51.07
CA ASN A 186 5.36 55.70 -50.61
C ASN A 186 6.65 56.51 -50.80
N ALA A 187 7.81 55.86 -50.85
CA ALA A 187 9.11 56.51 -51.06
C ALA A 187 9.42 56.88 -52.53
N LEU A 188 8.67 56.35 -53.51
CA LEU A 188 9.02 56.43 -54.94
C LEU A 188 8.09 57.33 -55.78
N GLY A 189 7.01 57.87 -55.21
CA GLY A 189 5.87 58.41 -55.98
C GLY A 189 5.87 59.90 -56.35
N MET A 190 7.01 60.55 -56.63
CA MET A 190 7.08 62.03 -56.80
C MET A 190 7.91 62.57 -57.98
N MET A 191 7.70 62.12 -59.23
CA MET A 191 8.30 62.76 -60.42
C MET A 191 7.40 62.75 -61.67
N ASN A 192 7.63 63.74 -62.56
CA ASN A 192 7.09 63.97 -63.94
C ASN A 192 5.74 64.73 -64.05
N ASN A 193 5.53 65.66 -65.00
CA ASN A 193 6.39 66.32 -66.00
C ASN A 193 5.81 67.73 -66.36
N ARG A 194 6.63 68.62 -66.96
CA ARG A 194 6.17 69.82 -67.68
C ARG A 194 6.62 69.74 -69.14
N THR A 195 5.76 70.10 -70.08
CA THR A 195 6.08 70.26 -71.51
C THR A 195 5.99 71.72 -71.92
N THR A 196 6.85 72.13 -72.85
CA THR A 196 6.98 73.51 -73.33
C THR A 196 6.25 73.66 -74.67
N ASP A 197 5.42 74.68 -74.81
CA ASP A 197 4.53 74.88 -75.95
C ASP A 197 5.06 75.93 -76.93
N GLY A 198 4.77 75.75 -78.23
CA GLY A 198 5.20 76.61 -79.33
C GLY A 198 4.48 76.20 -80.63
N PRO A 199 4.10 77.17 -81.51
CA PRO A 199 3.12 76.93 -82.56
C PRO A 199 3.65 76.00 -83.67
N MET A 200 2.98 74.85 -83.86
CA MET A 200 3.26 73.87 -84.91
C MET A 200 2.55 74.19 -86.23
N ASP A 201 3.20 73.85 -87.34
CA ASP A 201 2.71 73.92 -88.71
C ASP A 201 1.87 72.68 -89.10
N ASP A 202 0.88 72.82 -89.99
CA ASP A 202 -0.11 71.77 -90.30
C ASP A 202 0.54 70.49 -90.88
N LEU A 203 1.59 70.62 -91.69
CA LEU A 203 2.34 69.47 -92.21
C LEU A 203 3.14 68.76 -91.10
N THR A 204 3.54 69.51 -90.07
CA THR A 204 4.18 68.97 -88.86
C THR A 204 3.14 68.24 -87.99
N ILE A 205 1.94 68.81 -87.82
CA ILE A 205 0.82 68.18 -87.09
C ILE A 205 0.44 66.83 -87.72
N MET A 206 0.34 66.73 -89.05
CA MET A 206 0.01 65.47 -89.72
C MET A 206 1.10 64.40 -89.53
N LYS A 207 2.38 64.78 -89.69
CA LYS A 207 3.51 63.86 -89.49
C LYS A 207 3.62 63.40 -88.04
N GLU A 208 3.44 64.31 -87.10
CA GLU A 208 3.46 64.00 -85.67
C GLU A 208 2.26 63.11 -85.28
N THR A 209 1.07 63.36 -85.84
CA THR A 209 -0.11 62.49 -85.62
C THR A 209 0.15 61.07 -86.12
N LEU A 210 0.73 60.89 -87.30
CA LEU A 210 1.10 59.56 -87.82
C LEU A 210 2.21 58.90 -86.98
N ARG A 211 3.21 59.67 -86.54
CA ARG A 211 4.28 59.20 -85.63
C ARG A 211 3.70 58.71 -84.30
N VAL A 212 2.79 59.49 -83.70
CA VAL A 212 2.08 59.14 -82.46
C VAL A 212 1.20 57.91 -82.66
N LYS A 213 0.53 57.75 -83.81
CA LYS A 213 -0.29 56.55 -84.08
C LYS A 213 0.54 55.28 -84.29
N ASP A 214 1.71 55.37 -84.93
CA ASP A 214 2.64 54.24 -85.01
C ASP A 214 3.22 53.90 -83.61
N GLU A 215 3.57 54.91 -82.82
CA GLU A 215 4.01 54.73 -81.42
C GLU A 215 2.93 54.12 -80.53
N GLU A 216 1.66 54.53 -80.66
CA GLU A 216 0.50 53.91 -80.01
C GLU A 216 0.33 52.43 -80.41
N LEU A 217 0.47 52.08 -81.68
CA LEU A 217 0.40 50.69 -82.15
C LEU A 217 1.57 49.85 -81.62
N GLN A 218 2.79 50.40 -81.60
CA GLN A 218 3.96 49.73 -81.02
C GLN A 218 3.83 49.56 -79.50
N ASN A 219 3.23 50.54 -78.79
CA ASN A 219 2.87 50.45 -77.38
C ASN A 219 1.86 49.31 -77.16
N LEU A 220 0.75 49.31 -77.89
CA LEU A 220 -0.29 48.27 -77.79
C LEU A 220 0.25 46.86 -78.07
N ALA A 221 1.14 46.71 -79.06
CA ALA A 221 1.81 45.44 -79.35
C ALA A 221 2.80 44.99 -78.25
N ARG A 222 3.42 45.91 -77.50
CA ARG A 222 4.19 45.59 -76.29
C ARG A 222 3.27 45.18 -75.14
N ASP A 223 2.18 45.90 -74.92
CA ASP A 223 1.21 45.60 -73.86
C ASP A 223 0.52 44.24 -74.05
N LEU A 224 0.16 43.88 -75.30
CA LEU A 224 -0.38 42.56 -75.61
C LEU A 224 0.62 41.44 -75.26
N ARG A 225 1.89 41.56 -75.65
CA ARG A 225 2.92 40.57 -75.29
C ARG A 225 3.17 40.49 -73.79
N ALA A 226 3.09 41.61 -73.06
CA ALA A 226 3.18 41.62 -71.61
C ALA A 226 1.98 40.91 -70.95
N ARG A 227 0.77 41.09 -71.50
CA ARG A 227 -0.43 40.35 -71.08
C ARG A 227 -0.31 38.85 -71.39
N ASP A 228 0.16 38.47 -72.58
CA ASP A 228 0.38 37.07 -72.95
C ASP A 228 1.40 36.38 -72.02
N SER A 229 2.48 37.08 -71.65
CA SER A 229 3.42 36.61 -70.62
C SER A 229 2.73 36.43 -69.27
N THR A 230 1.94 37.41 -68.84
CA THR A 230 1.20 37.34 -67.57
C THR A 230 0.19 36.18 -67.55
N ILE A 231 -0.49 35.93 -68.67
CA ILE A 231 -1.44 34.81 -68.84
C ILE A 231 -0.71 33.47 -68.74
N ARG A 232 0.49 33.35 -69.33
CA ARG A 232 1.32 32.16 -69.21
C ARG A 232 1.77 31.93 -67.76
N ASP A 233 2.31 32.94 -67.10
CA ASP A 233 2.71 32.87 -65.68
C ASP A 233 1.54 32.47 -64.76
N ILE A 234 0.31 32.84 -65.10
CA ILE A 234 -0.91 32.43 -64.39
C ILE A 234 -1.26 30.96 -64.70
N ALA A 235 -1.18 30.53 -65.96
CA ALA A 235 -1.46 29.15 -66.37
C ALA A 235 -0.46 28.16 -65.75
N ASP A 236 0.81 28.53 -65.67
CA ASP A 236 1.86 27.72 -65.05
C ASP A 236 1.58 27.57 -63.53
N LYS A 237 1.29 28.67 -62.83
CA LYS A 237 0.91 28.65 -61.40
C LYS A 237 -0.38 27.87 -61.12
N LEU A 238 -1.37 27.93 -62.01
CA LEU A 238 -2.59 27.12 -61.89
C LEU A 238 -2.29 25.63 -62.05
N SER A 239 -1.36 25.27 -62.93
CA SER A 239 -0.89 23.89 -63.12
C SER A 239 -0.13 23.37 -61.89
N GLU A 240 0.82 24.16 -61.36
CA GLU A 240 1.52 23.87 -60.09
C GLU A 240 0.53 23.70 -58.92
N THR A 241 -0.50 24.55 -58.86
CA THR A 241 -1.54 24.46 -57.82
C THR A 241 -2.40 23.20 -57.97
N ALA A 242 -2.69 22.77 -59.20
CA ALA A 242 -3.44 21.53 -59.46
C ALA A 242 -2.63 20.28 -59.05
N GLU A 243 -1.34 20.22 -59.39
CA GLU A 243 -0.45 19.13 -58.98
C GLU A 243 -0.26 19.10 -57.45
N ALA A 244 -0.11 20.26 -56.81
CA ALA A 244 -0.08 20.37 -55.35
C ALA A 244 -1.40 19.90 -54.68
N ALA A 245 -2.54 20.15 -55.31
CA ALA A 245 -3.84 19.67 -54.83
C ALA A 245 -4.01 18.14 -55.01
N GLU A 246 -3.57 17.58 -56.14
CA GLU A 246 -3.62 16.13 -56.41
C GLU A 246 -2.71 15.34 -55.45
N THR A 247 -1.49 15.84 -55.22
CA THR A 247 -0.55 15.23 -54.27
C THR A 247 -1.05 15.33 -52.83
N ALA A 248 -1.66 16.45 -52.43
CA ALA A 248 -2.29 16.61 -51.13
C ALA A 248 -3.51 15.67 -50.95
N ALA A 249 -4.38 15.53 -51.96
CA ALA A 249 -5.51 14.63 -51.93
C ALA A 249 -5.08 13.16 -51.84
N SER A 250 -4.04 12.77 -52.60
CA SER A 250 -3.44 11.44 -52.55
C SER A 250 -2.84 11.13 -51.18
N ALA A 251 -2.12 12.08 -50.57
CA ALA A 251 -1.59 11.95 -49.22
C ALA A 251 -2.72 11.81 -48.17
N ALA A 252 -3.79 12.61 -48.28
CA ALA A 252 -4.94 12.51 -47.39
C ALA A 252 -5.63 11.14 -47.48
N HIS A 253 -5.80 10.57 -48.67
CA HIS A 253 -6.35 9.24 -48.86
C HIS A 253 -5.48 8.14 -48.24
N ILE A 254 -4.15 8.23 -48.38
CA ILE A 254 -3.22 7.29 -47.74
C ILE A 254 -3.32 7.40 -46.20
N MET A 255 -3.39 8.61 -45.66
CA MET A 255 -3.56 8.84 -44.23
C MET A 255 -4.89 8.29 -43.71
N ASP A 256 -5.99 8.43 -44.45
CA ASP A 256 -7.28 7.89 -44.04
C ASP A 256 -7.32 6.36 -44.04
N GLU A 257 -6.66 5.72 -45.02
CA GLU A 257 -6.50 4.26 -45.05
C GLU A 257 -5.71 3.77 -43.83
N GLN A 258 -4.57 4.41 -43.51
CA GLN A 258 -3.78 4.05 -42.32
C GLN A 258 -4.57 4.29 -41.03
N ARG A 259 -5.35 5.38 -40.94
CA ARG A 259 -6.25 5.65 -39.82
C ARG A 259 -7.30 4.55 -39.67
N ARG A 260 -7.91 4.10 -40.77
CA ARG A 260 -8.91 3.02 -40.78
C ARG A 260 -8.33 1.70 -40.28
N ILE A 261 -7.15 1.31 -40.78
CA ILE A 261 -6.44 0.11 -40.33
C ILE A 261 -6.12 0.19 -38.84
N ALA A 262 -5.61 1.33 -38.37
CA ALA A 262 -5.30 1.54 -36.95
C ALA A 262 -6.56 1.46 -36.06
N CYS A 263 -7.70 2.01 -36.50
CA CYS A 263 -8.97 1.90 -35.77
C CYS A 263 -9.43 0.44 -35.64
N SER A 264 -9.36 -0.35 -36.72
CA SER A 264 -9.73 -1.78 -36.67
C SER A 264 -8.82 -2.60 -35.74
N GLU A 265 -7.52 -2.28 -35.69
CA GLU A 265 -6.60 -2.95 -34.77
C GLU A 265 -6.85 -2.55 -33.30
N ILE A 266 -7.18 -1.27 -33.03
CA ILE A 266 -7.60 -0.82 -31.69
C ILE A 266 -8.87 -1.54 -31.23
N GLU A 267 -9.87 -1.67 -32.10
CA GLU A 267 -11.11 -2.41 -31.80
C GLU A 267 -10.82 -3.89 -31.50
N ARG A 268 -10.00 -4.54 -32.33
CA ARG A 268 -9.56 -5.93 -32.12
C ARG A 268 -8.83 -6.12 -30.78
N LEU A 269 -7.94 -5.20 -30.43
CA LEU A 269 -7.20 -5.22 -29.16
C LEU A 269 -8.12 -4.94 -27.97
N SER A 270 -9.11 -4.05 -28.11
CA SER A 270 -10.12 -3.77 -27.08
C SER A 270 -10.93 -5.03 -26.76
N ILE A 271 -11.48 -5.70 -27.78
CA ILE A 271 -12.24 -6.95 -27.62
C ILE A 271 -11.39 -8.07 -27.01
N ALA A 272 -10.10 -8.16 -27.37
CA ALA A 272 -9.19 -9.14 -26.78
C ALA A 272 -8.89 -8.86 -25.30
N SER A 273 -8.67 -7.58 -24.94
CA SER A 273 -8.44 -7.12 -23.56
C SER A 273 -9.67 -7.36 -22.68
N GLU A 274 -10.86 -7.06 -23.19
CA GLU A 274 -12.14 -7.27 -22.49
C GLU A 274 -12.36 -8.76 -22.16
N LYS A 275 -12.17 -9.66 -23.13
CA LYS A 275 -12.24 -11.12 -22.91
C LYS A 275 -11.21 -11.62 -21.90
N GLN A 276 -10.01 -11.03 -21.89
CA GLN A 276 -8.98 -11.38 -20.90
C GLN A 276 -9.37 -10.89 -19.49
N LEU A 277 -10.00 -9.71 -19.38
CA LEU A 277 -10.53 -9.18 -18.14
C LEU A 277 -11.68 -10.04 -17.60
N GLU A 278 -12.65 -10.41 -18.44
CA GLU A 278 -13.75 -11.34 -18.08
C GLU A 278 -13.21 -12.69 -17.58
N SER A 279 -12.26 -13.30 -18.29
CA SER A 279 -11.64 -14.56 -17.88
C SER A 279 -10.91 -14.43 -16.53
N SER A 280 -10.26 -13.30 -16.29
CA SER A 280 -9.57 -13.03 -15.02
C SER A 280 -10.55 -12.78 -13.88
N MET A 281 -11.66 -12.08 -14.14
CA MET A 281 -12.74 -11.85 -13.17
C MET A 281 -13.44 -13.16 -12.78
N LEU A 282 -13.65 -14.08 -13.74
CA LEU A 282 -14.24 -15.39 -13.47
C LEU A 282 -13.33 -16.25 -12.57
N LYS A 283 -12.01 -16.25 -12.84
CA LYS A 283 -11.02 -16.90 -11.97
C LYS A 283 -10.98 -16.29 -10.57
N LEU A 284 -11.08 -14.97 -10.46
CA LEU A 284 -11.11 -14.29 -9.16
C LEU A 284 -12.31 -14.74 -8.32
N LYS A 285 -13.50 -14.88 -8.93
CA LYS A 285 -14.71 -15.41 -8.27
C LYS A 285 -14.54 -16.86 -7.81
N ASP A 286 -13.98 -17.74 -8.64
CA ASP A 286 -13.67 -19.13 -8.26
C ASP A 286 -12.67 -19.21 -7.08
N PHE A 287 -11.67 -18.32 -7.03
CA PHE A 287 -10.79 -18.21 -5.86
C PHE A 287 -11.49 -17.64 -4.62
N GLU A 288 -12.38 -16.65 -4.77
CA GLU A 288 -13.18 -16.09 -3.68
C GLU A 288 -14.11 -17.15 -3.06
N GLU A 289 -14.79 -17.94 -3.88
CA GLU A 289 -15.61 -19.08 -3.44
C GLU A 289 -14.78 -20.13 -2.68
N LYS A 290 -13.56 -20.45 -3.16
CA LYS A 290 -12.62 -21.34 -2.46
C LYS A 290 -12.18 -20.78 -1.11
N VAL A 291 -11.89 -19.49 -1.02
CA VAL A 291 -11.55 -18.82 0.26
C VAL A 291 -12.72 -18.88 1.24
N VAL A 292 -13.95 -18.67 0.76
CA VAL A 292 -15.17 -18.81 1.59
C VAL A 292 -15.36 -20.25 2.07
N ALA A 293 -15.10 -21.26 1.23
CA ALA A 293 -15.16 -22.67 1.62
C ALA A 293 -14.11 -23.03 2.69
N LEU A 294 -12.85 -22.66 2.47
CA LEU A 294 -11.75 -22.90 3.43
C LEU A 294 -11.96 -22.16 4.77
N SER A 295 -12.53 -20.94 4.73
CA SER A 295 -12.90 -20.20 5.95
C SER A 295 -13.93 -20.96 6.80
N LYS A 296 -14.95 -21.57 6.17
CA LYS A 296 -15.96 -22.40 6.84
C LYS A 296 -15.35 -23.69 7.41
N GLU A 297 -14.44 -24.33 6.68
CA GLU A 297 -13.72 -25.52 7.14
C GLU A 297 -12.87 -25.22 8.38
N ARG A 298 -12.08 -24.13 8.33
CA ARG A 298 -11.32 -23.61 9.49
C ARG A 298 -12.23 -23.43 10.71
N ASP A 299 -13.38 -22.78 10.55
CA ASP A 299 -14.29 -22.51 11.67
C ASP A 299 -14.90 -23.79 12.25
N GLN A 300 -15.10 -24.82 11.43
CA GLN A 300 -15.52 -26.13 11.90
C GLN A 300 -14.40 -26.87 12.64
N LEU A 301 -13.15 -26.81 12.16
CA LEU A 301 -11.98 -27.37 12.85
C LEU A 301 -11.71 -26.66 14.18
N ILE A 302 -11.89 -25.34 14.26
CA ILE A 302 -11.79 -24.56 15.51
C ILE A 302 -12.80 -25.09 16.53
N LYS A 303 -14.09 -25.24 16.15
CA LYS A 303 -15.14 -25.81 17.02
C LYS A 303 -14.80 -27.22 17.51
N GLN A 304 -14.33 -28.10 16.62
CA GLN A 304 -13.92 -29.47 16.99
C GLN A 304 -12.77 -29.45 18.01
N LYS A 305 -11.75 -28.63 17.77
CA LYS A 305 -10.60 -28.44 18.66
C LYS A 305 -11.03 -27.87 20.02
N ASP A 306 -11.95 -26.90 20.05
CA ASP A 306 -12.47 -26.33 21.30
C ASP A 306 -13.30 -27.35 22.09
N SER A 307 -14.17 -28.14 21.45
CA SER A 307 -14.90 -29.23 22.10
C SER A 307 -13.96 -30.30 22.68
N ALA A 308 -12.93 -30.70 21.94
CA ALA A 308 -11.94 -31.67 22.43
C ALA A 308 -11.15 -31.13 23.64
N ILE A 309 -10.84 -29.83 23.67
CA ILE A 309 -10.20 -29.17 24.83
C ILE A 309 -11.14 -29.16 26.04
N GLN A 310 -12.44 -28.88 25.84
CA GLN A 310 -13.44 -28.93 26.92
C GLN A 310 -13.56 -30.34 27.51
N GLU A 311 -13.65 -31.36 26.67
CA GLU A 311 -13.71 -32.77 27.10
C GLU A 311 -12.43 -33.19 27.85
N ALA A 312 -11.25 -32.85 27.32
CA ALA A 312 -9.98 -33.12 27.98
C ALA A 312 -9.87 -32.45 29.37
N ASN A 313 -10.41 -31.24 29.53
CA ASN A 313 -10.45 -30.55 30.81
C ASN A 313 -11.44 -31.21 31.79
N LEU A 314 -12.57 -31.71 31.32
CA LEU A 314 -13.52 -32.49 32.13
C LEU A 314 -12.87 -33.79 32.63
N TRP A 315 -12.21 -34.54 31.75
CA TRP A 315 -11.48 -35.76 32.15
C TRP A 315 -10.33 -35.47 33.13
N ARG A 316 -9.58 -34.37 32.96
CA ARG A 316 -8.59 -33.92 33.95
C ARG A 316 -9.21 -33.65 35.32
N SER A 317 -10.39 -33.01 35.37
CA SER A 317 -11.11 -32.75 36.63
C SER A 317 -11.56 -34.05 37.30
N GLU A 318 -12.14 -35.00 36.55
CA GLU A 318 -12.55 -36.28 37.12
C GLU A 318 -11.36 -37.13 37.58
N ILE A 319 -10.25 -37.12 36.86
CA ILE A 319 -9.01 -37.79 37.30
C ILE A 319 -8.46 -37.16 38.60
N ALA A 320 -8.53 -35.83 38.74
CA ALA A 320 -8.13 -35.16 39.99
C ALA A 320 -9.02 -35.59 41.17
N LYS A 321 -10.35 -35.58 40.99
CA LYS A 321 -11.30 -36.08 42.01
C LYS A 321 -11.08 -37.56 42.34
N ALA A 322 -10.78 -38.40 41.35
CA ALA A 322 -10.51 -39.82 41.56
C ALA A 322 -9.23 -40.03 42.37
N ARG A 323 -8.17 -39.27 42.09
CA ARG A 323 -6.91 -39.28 42.86
C ARG A 323 -7.11 -38.82 44.30
N GLU A 324 -7.87 -37.75 44.53
CA GLU A 324 -8.22 -37.28 45.87
C GLU A 324 -8.96 -38.35 46.68
N ARG A 325 -9.98 -38.99 46.08
CA ARG A 325 -10.70 -40.12 46.71
C ARG A 325 -9.78 -41.30 47.02
N ALA A 326 -8.83 -41.62 46.13
CA ALA A 326 -7.86 -42.69 46.35
C ALA A 326 -6.97 -42.41 47.57
N VAL A 327 -6.43 -41.19 47.71
CA VAL A 327 -5.63 -40.77 48.87
C VAL A 327 -6.43 -40.82 50.18
N ILE A 328 -7.72 -40.42 50.15
CA ILE A 328 -8.61 -40.50 51.32
C ILE A 328 -8.84 -41.97 51.74
N LEU A 329 -9.03 -42.87 50.78
CA LEU A 329 -9.21 -44.31 51.02
C LEU A 329 -7.92 -44.97 51.51
N GLU A 330 -6.78 -44.67 50.91
CA GLU A 330 -5.45 -45.14 51.35
C GLU A 330 -5.18 -44.72 52.80
N GLY A 331 -5.40 -43.45 53.13
CA GLY A 331 -5.31 -42.98 54.51
C GLY A 331 -6.33 -43.65 55.46
N ALA A 332 -7.48 -44.11 54.97
CA ALA A 332 -8.44 -44.87 55.77
C ALA A 332 -7.99 -46.32 56.00
N VAL A 333 -7.37 -46.95 55.00
CA VAL A 333 -6.76 -48.29 55.12
C VAL A 333 -5.62 -48.27 56.14
N VAL A 334 -4.67 -47.34 56.02
CA VAL A 334 -3.55 -47.20 56.98
C VAL A 334 -4.05 -47.01 58.42
N ARG A 335 -5.13 -46.23 58.63
CA ARG A 335 -5.75 -46.08 59.97
C ARG A 335 -6.47 -47.33 60.46
N ALA A 336 -6.96 -48.20 59.57
CA ALA A 336 -7.59 -49.47 59.93
C ALA A 336 -6.53 -50.54 60.25
N GLU A 337 -5.47 -50.62 59.45
CA GLU A 337 -4.30 -51.49 59.67
C GLU A 337 -3.61 -51.15 61.00
N GLU A 338 -3.38 -49.87 61.29
CA GLU A 338 -2.79 -49.44 62.57
C GLU A 338 -3.67 -49.80 63.77
N LYS A 339 -5.00 -49.67 63.65
CA LYS A 339 -5.94 -50.12 64.70
C LYS A 339 -5.90 -51.63 64.88
N ALA A 340 -5.82 -52.40 63.81
CA ALA A 340 -5.70 -53.85 63.87
C ALA A 340 -4.39 -54.27 64.56
N ARG A 341 -3.27 -53.64 64.19
CA ARG A 341 -1.94 -53.85 64.82
C ARG A 341 -1.93 -53.53 66.32
N VAL A 342 -2.60 -52.45 66.73
CA VAL A 342 -2.75 -52.09 68.16
C VAL A 342 -3.62 -53.11 68.90
N ALA A 343 -4.72 -53.58 68.30
CA ALA A 343 -5.58 -54.60 68.90
C ALA A 343 -4.89 -55.97 68.99
N GLU A 344 -4.11 -56.35 67.99
CA GLU A 344 -3.27 -57.57 68.00
C GLU A 344 -2.21 -57.49 69.11
N ALA A 345 -1.56 -56.33 69.27
CA ALA A 345 -0.60 -56.11 70.36
C ALA A 345 -1.23 -56.15 71.76
N ASP A 346 -2.48 -55.68 71.93
CA ASP A 346 -3.24 -55.81 73.18
C ASP A 346 -3.57 -57.28 73.49
N VAL A 347 -4.07 -58.03 72.50
CA VAL A 347 -4.36 -59.46 72.64
C VAL A 347 -3.10 -60.25 72.99
N GLU A 348 -1.98 -60.01 72.29
CA GLU A 348 -0.68 -60.62 72.55
C GLU A 348 -0.15 -60.29 73.96
N ALA A 349 -0.31 -59.05 74.43
CA ALA A 349 0.05 -58.66 75.79
C ALA A 349 -0.79 -59.40 76.84
N ARG A 350 -2.10 -59.54 76.61
CA ARG A 350 -3.01 -60.27 77.50
C ARG A 350 -2.78 -61.78 77.51
N ILE A 351 -2.35 -62.35 76.38
CA ILE A 351 -1.89 -63.75 76.29
C ILE A 351 -0.62 -63.92 77.13
N LYS A 352 0.37 -63.03 77.00
CA LYS A 352 1.60 -63.08 77.82
C LYS A 352 1.29 -62.97 79.31
N GLU A 353 0.44 -62.02 79.71
CA GLU A 353 -0.01 -61.88 81.10
C GLU A 353 -0.71 -63.15 81.62
N ALA A 354 -1.52 -63.80 80.78
CA ALA A 354 -2.18 -65.07 81.12
C ALA A 354 -1.18 -66.23 81.27
N VAL A 355 -0.20 -66.34 80.37
CA VAL A 355 0.87 -67.35 80.43
C VAL A 355 1.76 -67.14 81.65
N GLU A 356 2.11 -65.90 82.00
CA GLU A 356 2.86 -65.58 83.21
C GLU A 356 2.09 -65.95 84.49
N LYS A 357 0.77 -65.69 84.52
CA LYS A 357 -0.11 -66.11 85.63
C LYS A 357 -0.25 -67.63 85.71
N GLU A 358 -0.37 -68.32 84.59
CA GLU A 358 -0.41 -69.79 84.55
C GLU A 358 0.91 -70.39 85.04
N ALA A 359 2.05 -69.87 84.59
CA ALA A 359 3.37 -70.30 85.06
C ALA A 359 3.56 -70.05 86.57
N ALA A 360 3.09 -68.91 87.09
CA ALA A 360 3.09 -68.63 88.52
C ALA A 360 2.20 -69.61 89.31
N ALA A 361 0.99 -69.91 88.82
CA ALA A 361 0.08 -70.86 89.45
C ALA A 361 0.59 -72.32 89.39
N VAL A 362 1.27 -72.70 88.29
CA VAL A 362 1.96 -74.00 88.19
C VAL A 362 3.09 -74.08 89.20
N LYS A 363 3.91 -73.04 89.35
CA LYS A 363 4.98 -72.98 90.35
C LYS A 363 4.43 -73.06 91.78
N GLU A 364 3.37 -72.32 92.09
CA GLU A 364 2.68 -72.40 93.39
C GLU A 364 2.15 -73.82 93.65
N LYS A 365 1.56 -74.47 92.64
CA LYS A 365 1.12 -75.87 92.72
C LYS A 365 2.30 -76.84 92.94
N GLU A 366 3.45 -76.62 92.30
CA GLU A 366 4.66 -77.42 92.53
C GLU A 366 5.22 -77.23 93.96
N GLU A 367 5.23 -76.00 94.48
CA GLU A 367 5.60 -75.69 95.86
C GLU A 367 4.63 -76.33 96.87
N LEU A 368 3.33 -76.27 96.61
CA LEU A 368 2.30 -76.94 97.41
C LEU A 368 2.39 -78.47 97.33
N LEU A 369 2.72 -79.05 96.17
CA LEU A 369 2.98 -80.48 96.01
C LEU A 369 4.25 -80.90 96.76
N ALA A 370 5.32 -80.11 96.72
CA ALA A 370 6.53 -80.36 97.51
C ALA A 370 6.22 -80.31 99.02
N TYR A 371 5.42 -79.33 99.46
CA TYR A 371 4.95 -79.23 100.85
C TYR A 371 4.06 -80.43 101.25
N ALA A 372 3.12 -80.84 100.39
CA ALA A 372 2.28 -82.01 100.60
C ALA A 372 3.11 -83.32 100.66
N ASN A 373 4.15 -83.45 99.83
CA ASN A 373 5.09 -84.57 99.88
C ASN A 373 5.91 -84.57 101.18
N VAL A 374 6.31 -83.41 101.70
CA VAL A 374 6.98 -83.29 103.02
C VAL A 374 6.02 -83.69 104.14
N LEU A 375 4.76 -83.26 104.11
CA LEU A 375 3.71 -83.68 105.04
C LEU A 375 3.44 -85.19 104.96
N GLN A 376 3.37 -85.75 103.75
CA GLN A 376 3.21 -87.19 103.54
C GLN A 376 4.42 -87.98 104.07
N ALA A 377 5.64 -87.46 103.88
CA ALA A 377 6.87 -88.04 104.44
C ALA A 377 7.01 -87.82 105.97
N GLN A 378 6.30 -86.86 106.56
CA GLN A 378 6.15 -86.72 108.01
C GLN A 378 5.12 -87.72 108.55
N LEU A 379 3.98 -87.89 107.87
CA LEU A 379 2.99 -88.91 108.20
C LEU A 379 3.56 -90.33 108.05
N GLN A 380 4.30 -90.63 106.98
CA GLN A 380 5.00 -91.91 106.83
C GLN A 380 6.09 -92.11 107.89
N ARG A 381 6.75 -91.04 108.35
CA ARG A 381 7.65 -91.13 109.51
C ARG A 381 6.88 -91.41 110.80
N GLN A 382 5.75 -90.77 111.08
CA GLN A 382 4.89 -91.14 112.20
C GLN A 382 4.34 -92.58 112.09
N HIS A 383 4.10 -93.07 110.86
CA HIS A 383 3.62 -94.43 110.61
C HIS A 383 4.74 -95.51 110.65
N LEU A 384 6.01 -95.10 110.66
CA LEU A 384 7.18 -95.98 110.84
C LEU A 384 7.78 -95.88 112.25
N ASP A 385 7.56 -94.75 112.95
CA ASP A 385 8.00 -94.49 114.33
C ASP A 385 6.86 -94.76 115.35
N THR A 386 5.80 -95.45 114.92
CA THR A 386 4.74 -95.99 115.78
C THR A 386 4.38 -97.40 115.31
N GLU A 387 5.34 -98.31 115.42
CA GLU A 387 4.98 -99.72 115.53
C GLU A 387 4.41 -99.99 116.94
N GLN A 388 3.32 -100.76 116.98
CA GLN A 388 2.74 -101.45 118.16
C GLN A 388 1.81 -100.68 119.13
N VAL A 389 0.58 -101.22 119.25
CA VAL A 389 -0.33 -101.22 120.42
C VAL A 389 -1.19 -99.96 120.68
N PHE A 390 -2.41 -99.92 120.10
CA PHE A 390 -3.64 -100.33 120.83
C PHE A 390 -4.85 -100.53 119.88
N GLU A 391 -5.73 -101.48 120.21
CA GLU A 391 -7.02 -101.73 119.53
C GLU A 391 -8.21 -101.03 120.24
N GLU A 392 -9.37 -101.05 119.57
CA GLU A 392 -10.72 -101.12 120.17
C GLU A 392 -11.29 -99.95 121.01
N LYS A 393 -12.20 -99.19 120.38
CA LYS A 393 -13.62 -99.12 120.81
C LYS A 393 -14.51 -98.55 119.70
N THR A 394 -15.19 -99.38 118.91
CA THR A 394 -16.60 -99.80 119.10
C THR A 394 -17.57 -98.72 119.61
N GLU A 395 -18.41 -98.21 118.69
CA GLU A 395 -19.87 -98.30 118.84
C GLU A 395 -20.57 -98.21 117.47
N THR A 396 -21.66 -98.96 117.32
CA THR A 396 -22.55 -99.06 116.14
C THR A 396 -24.00 -99.14 116.67
N PRO A 397 -25.07 -99.10 115.86
CA PRO A 397 -25.29 -98.38 114.58
C PRO A 397 -26.66 -97.65 114.53
N ASN A 398 -26.99 -97.14 113.33
CA ASN A 398 -28.31 -97.14 112.66
C ASN A 398 -29.13 -95.83 112.45
N VAL A 399 -29.18 -95.45 111.16
CA VAL A 399 -30.41 -95.27 110.32
C VAL A 399 -31.37 -94.10 110.65
N VAL A 400 -31.48 -93.12 109.72
CA VAL A 400 -32.68 -92.84 108.88
C VAL A 400 -32.40 -91.64 107.92
N SER A 401 -32.51 -91.91 106.61
CA SER A 401 -33.00 -91.08 105.48
C SER A 401 -32.73 -89.57 105.25
N ARG A 402 -32.61 -89.26 103.94
CA ARG A 402 -33.17 -88.09 103.18
C ARG A 402 -32.44 -86.72 103.27
N THR A 403 -32.29 -85.90 102.20
CA THR A 403 -32.78 -85.96 100.79
C THR A 403 -31.85 -85.16 99.83
N LEU A 404 -31.95 -85.45 98.51
CA LEU A 404 -31.62 -84.58 97.36
C LEU A 404 -32.42 -83.24 97.37
N PRO A 405 -32.08 -82.19 96.57
CA PRO A 405 -32.28 -82.14 95.10
C PRO A 405 -31.06 -81.61 94.29
N LEU A 406 -30.85 -81.88 92.99
CA LEU A 406 -31.70 -81.69 91.77
C LEU A 406 -31.86 -80.18 91.44
N THR A 407 -31.64 -79.65 90.22
CA THR A 407 -32.08 -80.08 88.87
C THR A 407 -31.31 -79.43 87.70
N LYS A 408 -31.18 -80.16 86.56
CA LYS A 408 -31.36 -79.76 85.12
C LYS A 408 -30.54 -78.56 84.56
N HIS A 409 -29.81 -78.59 83.44
CA HIS A 409 -29.93 -79.28 82.12
C HIS A 409 -31.12 -78.81 81.25
N VAL A 410 -30.85 -78.17 80.11
CA VAL A 410 -31.42 -78.36 78.74
C VAL A 410 -30.92 -77.26 77.79
N ASP A 411 -30.96 -77.59 76.51
CA ASP A 411 -30.20 -77.05 75.36
C ASP A 411 -31.12 -76.27 74.37
N MET A 412 -30.52 -75.75 73.28
CA MET A 412 -31.08 -75.32 71.99
C MET A 412 -31.73 -73.93 71.82
N SER A 413 -31.04 -73.09 71.02
CA SER A 413 -31.57 -72.44 69.79
C SER A 413 -30.37 -71.80 69.06
N ASP A 414 -29.80 -72.44 68.03
CA ASP A 414 -30.20 -72.38 66.62
C ASP A 414 -29.84 -71.06 65.89
N GLU A 415 -29.10 -71.24 64.78
CA GLU A 415 -29.02 -70.39 63.58
C GLU A 415 -28.42 -68.96 63.68
N ASN A 416 -27.68 -68.44 62.68
CA ASN A 416 -27.28 -68.99 61.38
C ASN A 416 -25.94 -68.41 60.86
N VAL A 417 -25.39 -69.02 59.80
CA VAL A 417 -24.05 -68.75 59.25
C VAL A 417 -24.09 -68.03 57.89
N ASP A 418 -23.17 -67.07 57.74
CA ASP A 418 -22.33 -66.80 56.56
C ASP A 418 -22.90 -66.38 55.16
N LYS A 419 -22.20 -65.40 54.55
CA LYS A 419 -21.99 -65.09 53.10
C LYS A 419 -23.04 -64.44 52.15
N ALA A 420 -22.53 -63.37 51.52
CA ALA A 420 -22.47 -63.09 50.06
C ALA A 420 -23.70 -62.60 49.23
N CYS A 421 -23.52 -61.40 48.65
CA CYS A 421 -23.61 -61.03 47.22
C CYS A 421 -24.84 -61.34 46.31
N LEU A 422 -25.33 -60.26 45.68
CA LEU A 422 -25.82 -60.11 44.28
C LEU A 422 -27.30 -60.43 43.87
N SER A 423 -28.07 -59.34 43.63
CA SER A 423 -28.69 -58.97 42.32
C SER A 423 -30.16 -59.30 41.91
N VAL A 424 -30.71 -58.36 41.09
CA VAL A 424 -31.74 -58.46 40.00
C VAL A 424 -33.24 -58.07 40.22
N SER A 425 -33.55 -56.82 39.85
CA SER A 425 -34.54 -56.28 38.88
C SER A 425 -35.97 -56.84 38.60
N ARG A 426 -36.99 -55.94 38.63
CA ARG A 426 -38.07 -55.66 37.63
C ARG A 426 -39.04 -54.56 38.15
N ALA A 427 -39.84 -53.77 37.42
CA ALA A 427 -40.05 -53.51 35.97
C ALA A 427 -40.66 -52.09 35.73
N VAL A 428 -40.75 -51.66 34.46
CA VAL A 428 -41.16 -50.34 33.89
C VAL A 428 -42.60 -50.47 33.28
N PRO A 429 -43.50 -49.44 33.21
CA PRO A 429 -43.55 -48.51 32.06
C PRO A 429 -44.11 -47.05 32.22
N ALA A 430 -43.29 -46.09 31.75
CA ALA A 430 -43.50 -45.10 30.67
C ALA A 430 -44.76 -44.22 30.46
N SER A 431 -44.49 -43.06 29.81
CA SER A 431 -45.36 -42.07 29.11
C SER A 431 -45.71 -40.79 29.91
N GLY A 432 -45.60 -39.57 29.38
CA GLY A 432 -45.23 -39.13 28.01
C GLY A 432 -44.83 -37.63 27.95
N GLU A 433 -44.55 -37.14 26.74
CA GLU A 433 -43.87 -35.85 26.43
C GLU A 433 -44.74 -34.58 26.57
N SER A 434 -44.11 -33.43 26.80
CA SER A 434 -44.41 -32.18 26.05
C SER A 434 -43.25 -31.16 26.16
N VAL A 435 -43.24 -30.16 25.27
CA VAL A 435 -42.05 -29.40 24.82
C VAL A 435 -42.25 -27.87 24.92
N VAL A 436 -41.16 -27.10 24.75
CA VAL A 436 -41.07 -25.68 24.26
C VAL A 436 -40.78 -24.58 25.31
N HIS A 437 -39.50 -24.12 25.33
CA HIS A 437 -38.95 -22.72 25.33
C HIS A 437 -39.55 -21.59 26.23
N MET A 438 -38.88 -20.51 26.68
CA MET A 438 -37.56 -19.82 26.55
C MET A 438 -37.40 -18.90 27.82
N ALA A 439 -36.34 -18.15 28.15
CA ALA A 439 -34.86 -18.10 27.94
C ALA A 439 -34.30 -16.85 28.73
N VAL A 440 -33.04 -16.43 28.52
CA VAL A 440 -32.40 -15.16 29.01
C VAL A 440 -32.14 -15.10 30.54
N ASP A 441 -31.10 -14.48 31.12
CA ASP A 441 -29.70 -14.16 30.74
C ASP A 441 -28.94 -13.79 32.04
N GLN A 442 -27.64 -13.48 31.96
CA GLN A 442 -26.70 -13.21 33.05
C GLN A 442 -27.05 -12.00 33.94
N SER A 443 -26.69 -12.05 35.23
CA SER A 443 -25.67 -11.13 35.81
C SER A 443 -25.44 -11.27 37.34
N ASN A 444 -24.15 -11.45 37.68
CA ASN A 444 -23.34 -11.05 38.85
C ASN A 444 -23.97 -10.31 40.07
N PRO A 445 -23.37 -10.47 41.27
CA PRO A 445 -22.32 -9.53 41.68
C PRO A 445 -21.05 -10.11 42.36
N ARG A 446 -19.95 -9.34 42.24
CA ARG A 446 -18.65 -9.37 42.96
C ARG A 446 -18.64 -8.24 44.02
N PRO A 447 -17.56 -7.96 44.81
CA PRO A 447 -16.38 -8.76 45.21
C PRO A 447 -16.11 -8.72 46.76
N VAL A 448 -15.01 -9.34 47.23
CA VAL A 448 -14.25 -8.93 48.44
C VAL A 448 -12.75 -9.03 48.13
N GLU A 449 -11.95 -8.16 48.77
CA GLU A 449 -10.55 -7.84 48.46
C GLU A 449 -9.48 -8.77 49.08
N ASP A 450 -8.30 -8.72 48.46
CA ASP A 450 -6.92 -8.78 48.97
C ASP A 450 -6.47 -9.85 49.99
N ALA A 451 -5.48 -10.64 49.55
CA ALA A 451 -4.43 -11.21 50.39
C ALA A 451 -3.10 -11.29 49.61
N GLU A 452 -2.27 -10.26 49.79
CA GLU A 452 -0.90 -10.12 49.28
C GLU A 452 0.04 -11.13 49.98
N TRP A 453 0.72 -12.00 49.22
CA TRP A 453 1.86 -12.81 49.70
C TRP A 453 2.96 -12.90 48.64
N SER A 454 4.13 -12.38 48.99
CA SER A 454 5.30 -12.26 48.11
C SER A 454 6.28 -13.43 48.25
N ASP A 455 7.12 -13.59 47.21
CA ASP A 455 8.47 -14.16 47.21
C ASP A 455 8.77 -15.48 47.95
N ILE A 456 8.94 -16.57 47.17
CA ILE A 456 10.02 -17.53 47.38
C ILE A 456 10.68 -17.85 46.02
N GLN A 457 11.97 -17.53 45.88
CA GLN A 457 12.81 -18.02 44.78
C GLN A 457 13.14 -19.51 44.99
N ALA A 458 13.05 -20.31 43.93
CA ALA A 458 13.59 -21.67 43.90
C ALA A 458 14.75 -21.75 42.89
N THR A 459 15.95 -21.99 43.40
CA THR A 459 17.19 -22.14 42.63
C THR A 459 17.30 -23.51 41.94
N GLU A 460 17.92 -23.49 40.76
CA GLU A 460 18.70 -24.56 40.09
C GLU A 460 18.54 -26.02 40.56
N SER A 461 18.25 -26.92 39.62
CA SER A 461 18.58 -28.35 39.72
C SER A 461 18.83 -28.93 38.32
N THR A 462 20.11 -29.02 37.96
CA THR A 462 20.60 -29.49 36.65
C THR A 462 20.71 -31.02 36.61
N ILE A 463 20.06 -31.68 35.65
CA ILE A 463 20.44 -33.02 35.16
C ILE A 463 20.30 -33.07 33.63
N ALA A 464 21.43 -33.18 32.94
CA ALA A 464 21.53 -33.68 31.56
C ALA A 464 21.60 -35.23 31.59
N ASP A 465 21.56 -36.03 30.52
CA ASP A 465 22.03 -35.84 29.16
C ASP A 465 21.57 -37.03 28.30
N VAL A 466 20.92 -36.84 27.14
CA VAL A 466 20.88 -37.85 26.05
C VAL A 466 20.86 -37.17 24.67
N ARG A 467 22.05 -36.76 24.23
CA ARG A 467 22.59 -36.78 22.85
C ARG A 467 21.65 -36.73 21.64
N GLU A 468 21.76 -35.58 20.98
CA GLU A 468 21.74 -35.31 19.55
C GLU A 468 22.42 -36.35 18.64
N VAL A 469 21.88 -36.54 17.42
CA VAL A 469 22.58 -37.01 16.21
C VAL A 469 22.12 -36.16 15.01
N ALA A 470 23.08 -35.67 14.23
CA ALA A 470 22.93 -34.89 12.98
C ALA A 470 24.10 -35.26 12.03
N PRO A 471 24.26 -34.69 10.81
CA PRO A 471 23.33 -33.97 9.92
C PRO A 471 23.36 -34.49 8.45
N GLU A 472 22.73 -33.73 7.53
CA GLU A 472 22.89 -33.73 6.05
C GLU A 472 22.20 -34.86 5.22
N THR A 473 21.75 -34.67 3.97
CA THR A 473 21.94 -33.56 2.99
C THR A 473 20.70 -33.34 2.07
N GLU A 474 20.59 -32.12 1.49
CA GLU A 474 19.94 -31.74 0.20
C GLU A 474 18.43 -31.98 -0.09
N GLY A 475 17.71 -30.92 -0.55
CA GLY A 475 16.40 -31.14 -1.22
C GLY A 475 15.39 -30.00 -1.51
N SER A 476 15.79 -28.79 -1.94
CA SER A 476 14.96 -27.90 -2.80
C SER A 476 13.64 -27.22 -2.27
N SER A 477 13.71 -25.91 -2.02
CA SER A 477 12.88 -24.81 -2.63
C SER A 477 11.35 -24.74 -2.35
N LEU A 478 10.68 -23.59 -2.13
CA LEU A 478 10.98 -22.15 -2.18
C LEU A 478 10.05 -21.44 -1.17
N ASP A 479 10.50 -20.35 -0.53
CA ASP A 479 9.68 -19.57 0.42
C ASP A 479 9.41 -18.13 -0.07
N ILE A 480 8.25 -17.57 0.28
CA ILE A 480 7.71 -16.34 -0.34
C ILE A 480 8.00 -15.11 0.53
N SER A 481 8.79 -14.16 0.01
CA SER A 481 9.11 -12.91 0.72
C SER A 481 7.94 -11.92 0.75
N VAL A 482 7.39 -11.68 1.94
CA VAL A 482 6.44 -10.60 2.23
C VAL A 482 7.21 -9.30 2.51
N VAL A 483 6.91 -8.23 1.77
CA VAL A 483 7.49 -6.90 1.99
C VAL A 483 6.49 -5.99 2.72
N SER A 484 6.86 -5.57 3.93
CA SER A 484 6.11 -4.59 4.73
C SER A 484 6.42 -3.14 4.32
N PRO A 485 5.47 -2.20 4.40
CA PRO A 485 5.71 -0.78 4.11
C PRO A 485 6.44 -0.07 5.28
N PRO A 486 7.22 0.99 5.00
CA PRO A 486 8.01 1.67 6.02
C PRO A 486 7.17 2.61 6.90
N VAL A 487 7.33 2.49 8.22
CA VAL A 487 6.89 3.47 9.21
C VAL A 487 7.90 4.62 9.24
N ASN A 488 7.45 5.86 9.10
CA ASN A 488 8.30 7.05 9.22
C ASN A 488 7.85 7.87 10.43
N ASN A 489 8.68 7.89 11.49
CA ASN A 489 8.46 8.68 12.69
C ASN A 489 9.41 9.88 12.72
N HIS A 490 8.90 11.07 12.48
CA HIS A 490 9.52 12.31 12.95
C HIS A 490 8.45 13.19 13.61
N HIS A 491 8.82 13.81 14.72
CA HIS A 491 7.98 14.67 15.55
C HIS A 491 8.36 16.14 15.35
N GLU A 492 7.44 17.04 15.73
CA GLU A 492 7.58 18.52 15.75
C GLU A 492 7.64 19.20 14.36
N GLN A 493 7.01 20.36 14.11
CA GLN A 493 6.11 21.23 14.90
C GLN A 493 5.36 22.16 13.90
N GLY A 494 4.20 22.72 14.29
CA GLY A 494 3.62 23.91 13.62
C GLY A 494 2.24 23.73 12.97
N ALA A 495 1.20 24.26 13.61
CA ALA A 495 -0.17 24.29 13.09
C ALA A 495 -0.44 25.58 12.29
N ASN A 496 -1.36 25.51 11.31
CA ASN A 496 -2.55 26.38 11.30
C ASN A 496 -3.58 25.96 10.23
N THR A 497 -4.82 25.79 10.68
CA THR A 497 -6.04 25.64 9.89
C THR A 497 -6.40 26.98 9.22
N TYR A 498 -7.14 26.98 8.09
CA TYR A 498 -8.45 27.66 7.94
C TYR A 498 -9.06 27.40 6.56
N HIS A 499 -10.37 27.16 6.54
CA HIS A 499 -11.21 27.04 5.34
C HIS A 499 -11.95 28.36 5.08
N GLN A 500 -11.86 28.89 3.84
CA GLN A 500 -12.92 29.56 3.05
C GLN A 500 -13.66 30.81 3.62
N PRO A 501 -14.41 31.58 2.80
CA PRO A 501 -14.84 31.38 1.39
C PRO A 501 -13.76 31.52 0.32
#